data_AF-A0A3A5S3A3-F1
#
_entry.id   AF-A0A3A5S3A3-F1
#
_cell.length_a   1.000
_cell.length_b   1.000
_cell.length_c   1.000
_cell.angle_alpha   90.00
_cell.angle_beta   90.00
_cell.angle_gamma   90.00
#
_symmetry.space_group_name_H-M   'P 1'
#
loop_
_entity.id
_entity.type
_entity.pdbx_description
1 polymer ?
#
loop_
_entity_poly.entity_id
_entity_poly.type
_entity_poly.pdbx_seq_one_letter_code
_entity_poly.pdbx_strand_id
1 'polypeptide(L)'
;MKRILYISIISLGTAYLSSCKNPKAAHPFHGKFVTETGIRFDLRADSTTLIQYDDSSSYEGTWKVYNQGDTLKYATIEFAGYFNYYYLRNGKLYRNEHNMKRQVLGEEIKYQD
;
A
#
# COMPACT_ATOMS: atom_id res chain seq x y z
N MET A 1 34.58 58.35 -30.41
CA MET A 1 33.41 58.15 -31.29
C MET A 1 32.77 56.79 -30.97
N LYS A 2 31.44 56.79 -30.86
CA LYS A 2 30.50 55.65 -30.81
C LYS A 2 30.53 54.72 -29.58
N ARG A 3 29.65 55.10 -28.63
CA ARG A 3 28.94 54.24 -27.67
C ARG A 3 28.19 53.13 -28.41
N ILE A 4 28.22 51.89 -27.92
CA ILE A 4 27.07 50.99 -27.98
C ILE A 4 27.02 50.18 -26.68
N LEU A 5 26.04 50.51 -25.83
CA LEU A 5 25.61 49.68 -24.71
C LEU A 5 24.84 48.48 -25.27
N TYR A 6 25.15 47.27 -24.82
CA TYR A 6 24.23 46.13 -24.92
C TYR A 6 23.83 45.71 -23.50
N ILE A 7 22.63 46.13 -23.12
CA ILE A 7 21.91 45.64 -21.95
C ILE A 7 21.08 44.46 -22.45
N SER A 8 21.44 43.25 -22.04
CA SER A 8 20.60 42.06 -22.18
C SER A 8 20.24 41.55 -20.79
N ILE A 9 19.01 41.86 -20.38
CA ILE A 9 18.36 41.39 -19.15
C ILE A 9 17.52 40.17 -19.53
N ILE A 10 17.28 39.29 -18.54
CA ILE A 10 16.26 38.22 -18.47
C ILE A 10 16.81 36.90 -19.06
N SER A 11 16.95 35.81 -18.31
CA SER A 11 15.93 35.18 -17.48
C SER A 11 16.49 34.49 -16.23
N LEU A 12 15.93 34.90 -15.10
CA LEU A 12 15.97 34.23 -13.80
C LEU A 12 15.21 32.89 -13.92
N GLY A 13 15.94 31.79 -14.11
CA GLY A 13 15.41 30.43 -14.11
C GLY A 13 15.90 29.70 -12.88
N THR A 14 15.13 29.79 -11.80
CA THR A 14 15.35 29.08 -10.52
C THR A 14 15.40 27.57 -10.74
N ALA A 15 16.58 26.97 -10.65
CA ALA A 15 16.72 25.52 -10.50
C ALA A 15 16.42 25.12 -9.04
N TYR A 16 15.15 25.18 -8.65
CA TYR A 16 14.65 24.44 -7.49
C TYR A 16 14.61 22.96 -7.87
N LEU A 17 15.76 22.28 -7.82
CA LEU A 17 15.78 20.81 -7.77
C LEU A 17 15.56 20.36 -6.32
N SER A 18 14.41 20.71 -5.76
CA SER A 18 13.87 19.99 -4.61
C SER A 18 13.25 18.70 -5.12
N SER A 19 14.07 17.74 -5.53
CA SER A 19 13.63 16.35 -5.64
C SER A 19 13.53 15.75 -4.24
N CYS A 20 12.59 16.25 -3.44
CA CYS A 20 12.05 15.52 -2.29
C CYS A 20 11.22 14.35 -2.85
N LYS A 21 11.88 13.31 -3.34
CA LYS A 21 11.21 12.01 -3.46
C LYS A 21 11.22 11.38 -2.07
N ASN A 22 10.12 11.58 -1.34
CA ASN A 22 9.44 10.64 -0.45
C ASN A 22 8.45 11.43 0.41
N PRO A 23 7.13 11.16 0.26
CA PRO A 23 6.59 10.09 1.08
C PRO A 23 5.54 9.25 0.33
N LYS A 24 5.75 7.94 0.16
CA LYS A 24 4.61 7.03 -0.07
C LYS A 24 4.23 6.39 1.25
N ALA A 25 3.48 7.13 2.07
CA ALA A 25 2.90 6.60 3.29
C ALA A 25 1.40 6.88 3.28
N ALA A 26 0.60 5.90 2.85
CA ALA A 26 -0.68 5.60 3.45
C ALA A 26 -1.21 4.27 2.92
N HIS A 27 -1.14 3.22 3.74
CA HIS A 27 -2.17 2.17 3.67
C HIS A 27 -2.26 1.44 5.01
N PRO A 28 -3.01 2.01 5.97
CA PRO A 28 -3.43 1.34 7.19
C PRO A 28 -4.83 0.71 7.01
N PHE A 29 -4.97 -0.03 5.90
CA PHE A 29 -6.10 -0.87 5.45
C PHE A 29 -7.30 -0.12 4.88
N HIS A 30 -8.06 -0.80 4.02
CA HIS A 30 -8.68 -0.34 2.78
C HIS A 30 -7.68 -0.07 1.65
N GLY A 31 -8.02 -0.49 0.43
CA GLY A 31 -7.20 -0.42 -0.77
C GLY A 31 -7.01 -1.76 -1.48
N LYS A 32 -6.53 -1.68 -2.72
CA LYS A 32 -6.22 -2.84 -3.56
C LYS A 32 -4.74 -3.21 -3.43
N PHE A 33 -4.44 -4.49 -3.36
CA PHE A 33 -3.06 -4.98 -3.39
C PHE A 33 -2.96 -6.34 -4.08
N VAL A 34 -1.75 -6.68 -4.50
CA VAL A 34 -1.42 -7.98 -5.10
C VAL A 34 -0.27 -8.62 -4.33
N THR A 35 -0.36 -9.92 -4.10
CA THR A 35 0.71 -10.72 -3.49
C THR A 35 1.80 -11.04 -4.52
N GLU A 36 2.96 -11.54 -4.08
CA GLU A 36 4.01 -12.02 -4.99
C GLU A 36 3.53 -13.15 -5.91
N THR A 37 2.65 -14.01 -5.40
CA THR A 37 2.00 -15.10 -6.13
C THR A 37 0.87 -14.64 -7.06
N GLY A 38 0.56 -13.35 -7.11
CA GLY A 38 -0.41 -12.78 -8.06
C GLY A 38 -1.86 -12.76 -7.57
N ILE A 39 -2.13 -13.14 -6.32
CA ILE A 39 -3.48 -13.06 -5.74
C ILE A 39 -3.81 -11.59 -5.50
N ARG A 40 -4.97 -11.15 -5.98
CA ARG A 40 -5.44 -9.77 -5.87
C ARG A 40 -6.45 -9.65 -4.73
N PHE A 41 -6.29 -8.62 -3.93
CA PHE A 41 -7.19 -8.28 -2.84
C PHE A 41 -7.71 -6.86 -3.04
N ASP A 42 -8.99 -6.66 -2.77
CA ASP A 42 -9.64 -5.36 -2.72
C ASP A 42 -10.32 -5.18 -1.37
N LEU A 43 -9.65 -4.54 -0.42
CA LEU A 43 -10.23 -4.21 0.87
C LEU A 43 -11.05 -2.93 0.73
N ARG A 44 -12.37 -3.05 0.74
CA ARG A 44 -13.28 -1.92 0.52
C ARG A 44 -13.54 -1.16 1.83
N ALA A 45 -13.88 0.12 1.73
CA ALA A 45 -14.10 0.98 2.89
C ALA A 45 -15.28 0.55 3.78
N ASP A 46 -16.22 -0.24 3.23
CA ASP A 46 -17.37 -0.80 3.93
C ASP A 46 -17.07 -2.11 4.69
N SER A 47 -15.78 -2.46 4.85
CA SER A 47 -15.31 -3.70 5.48
C SER A 47 -15.62 -4.99 4.70
N THR A 48 -16.02 -4.88 3.42
CA THR A 48 -16.06 -6.03 2.50
C THR A 48 -14.74 -6.20 1.76
N THR A 49 -14.46 -7.42 1.29
CA THR A 49 -13.27 -7.73 0.49
C THR A 49 -13.64 -8.56 -0.73
N LEU A 50 -12.94 -8.32 -1.84
CA LEU A 50 -12.91 -9.23 -2.99
C LEU A 50 -11.49 -9.78 -3.16
N ILE A 51 -11.39 -11.11 -3.25
CA ILE A 51 -10.15 -11.84 -3.47
C ILE A 51 -10.24 -12.49 -4.85
N GLN A 52 -9.26 -12.27 -5.72
CA GLN A 52 -9.23 -12.82 -7.07
C GLN A 52 -7.92 -13.57 -7.31
N TYR A 53 -8.05 -14.80 -7.79
CA TYR A 53 -6.94 -15.65 -8.19
C TYR A 53 -6.69 -15.56 -9.70
N ASP A 54 -5.56 -16.10 -10.14
CA ASP A 54 -5.13 -16.13 -11.54
C ASP A 54 -6.02 -17.02 -12.42
N ASP A 55 -6.59 -18.08 -11.83
CA ASP A 55 -7.60 -18.94 -12.45
C ASP A 55 -8.98 -18.27 -12.63
N SER A 56 -9.07 -16.96 -12.38
CA SER A 56 -10.29 -16.15 -12.41
C SER A 56 -11.33 -16.50 -11.34
N SER A 57 -11.00 -17.39 -10.38
CA SER A 57 -11.86 -17.59 -9.21
C SER A 57 -11.88 -16.35 -8.34
N SER A 58 -13.06 -16.05 -7.78
CA SER A 58 -13.29 -14.87 -6.97
C SER A 58 -14.08 -15.19 -5.70
N TYR A 59 -13.66 -14.60 -4.59
CA TYR A 59 -14.28 -14.80 -3.28
C TYR A 59 -14.59 -13.44 -2.65
N GLU A 60 -15.85 -13.25 -2.28
CA GLU A 60 -16.27 -12.14 -1.43
C GLU A 60 -16.15 -12.53 0.04
N GLY A 61 -15.90 -11.55 0.90
CA GLY A 61 -15.82 -11.77 2.35
C GLY A 61 -15.78 -10.44 3.10
N THR A 62 -15.41 -10.50 4.38
CA THR A 62 -15.21 -9.31 5.21
C THR A 62 -13.75 -9.14 5.64
N TRP A 63 -13.38 -7.93 6.03
CA TRP A 63 -12.11 -7.66 6.69
C TRP A 63 -12.30 -6.73 7.89
N LYS A 64 -11.39 -6.79 8.86
CA LYS A 64 -11.47 -6.00 10.10
C LYS A 64 -10.10 -5.47 10.49
N VAL A 65 -10.08 -4.30 11.13
CA VAL A 65 -8.86 -3.73 11.74
C VAL A 65 -8.73 -4.23 13.17
N TYR A 66 -7.56 -4.76 13.51
CA TYR A 66 -7.12 -4.88 14.89
C TYR A 66 -6.17 -3.73 15.22
N ASN A 67 -6.41 -3.07 16.35
CA ASN A 67 -5.59 -1.98 16.83
C ASN A 67 -5.43 -2.07 18.36
N GLN A 68 -4.18 -2.27 18.82
CA GLN A 68 -3.82 -2.26 20.23
C GLN A 68 -2.84 -1.10 20.47
N GLY A 69 -3.40 0.12 20.55
CA GLY A 69 -2.64 1.35 20.72
C GLY A 69 -1.58 1.54 19.64
N ASP A 70 -0.45 2.15 20.00
CA ASP A 70 0.64 2.44 19.05
C ASP A 70 1.56 1.23 18.75
N THR A 71 1.34 0.09 19.42
CA THR A 71 2.27 -1.06 19.37
C THR A 71 1.89 -2.11 18.33
N LEU A 72 0.60 -2.32 18.06
CA LEU A 72 0.16 -3.38 17.16
C LEU A 72 -1.10 -3.00 16.37
N LYS A 73 -0.92 -2.85 15.06
CA LYS A 73 -2.00 -2.61 14.10
C LYS A 73 -1.88 -3.56 12.90
N TYR A 74 -2.96 -4.28 12.58
CA TYR A 74 -3.05 -5.20 11.44
C TYR A 74 -4.51 -5.33 10.97
N ALA A 75 -4.74 -5.87 9.77
CA ALA A 75 -6.08 -6.27 9.33
C ALA A 75 -6.20 -7.79 9.29
N THR A 76 -7.39 -8.32 9.61
CA THR A 76 -7.77 -9.70 9.34
C THR A 76 -8.71 -9.75 8.15
N ILE A 77 -8.56 -10.77 7.32
CA ILE A 77 -9.34 -10.93 6.07
C ILE A 77 -9.97 -12.33 6.11
N GLU A 78 -11.26 -12.38 5.87
CA GLU A 78 -12.04 -13.61 5.73
C GLU A 78 -11.81 -14.26 4.36
N PHE A 79 -11.83 -15.59 4.32
CA PHE A 79 -11.82 -16.35 3.08
C PHE A 79 -12.75 -17.54 3.20
N ALA A 80 -13.73 -17.66 2.30
CA ALA A 80 -14.65 -18.79 2.21
C ALA A 80 -15.34 -19.17 3.56
N GLY A 81 -15.76 -18.17 4.34
CA GLY A 81 -16.40 -18.36 5.65
C GLY A 81 -15.42 -18.59 6.81
N TYR A 82 -14.12 -18.67 6.55
CA TYR A 82 -13.09 -18.74 7.58
C TYR A 82 -12.62 -17.32 7.95
N PHE A 83 -13.09 -16.85 9.11
CA PHE A 83 -12.63 -15.58 9.67
C PHE A 83 -11.14 -15.66 10.05
N ASN A 84 -10.43 -14.53 9.93
CA ASN A 84 -9.01 -14.42 10.22
C ASN A 84 -8.11 -15.38 9.42
N TYR A 85 -8.49 -15.67 8.18
CA TYR A 85 -7.72 -16.54 7.31
C TYR A 85 -6.40 -15.89 6.87
N TYR A 86 -6.45 -14.59 6.52
CA TYR A 86 -5.25 -13.81 6.28
C TYR A 86 -5.08 -12.69 7.30
N TYR A 87 -3.81 -12.33 7.53
CA TYR A 87 -3.40 -11.20 8.36
C TYR A 87 -2.54 -10.27 7.53
N LEU A 88 -2.93 -9.01 7.40
CA LEU A 88 -2.19 -8.00 6.67
C LEU A 88 -1.50 -7.05 7.65
N ARG A 89 -0.17 -7.03 7.63
CA ARG A 89 0.63 -6.17 8.50
C ARG A 89 1.94 -5.76 7.83
N ASN A 90 2.27 -4.47 7.89
CA ASN A 90 3.55 -3.92 7.44
C ASN A 90 3.93 -4.33 6.00
N GLY A 91 2.98 -4.29 5.07
CA GLY A 91 3.22 -4.64 3.66
C GLY A 91 3.37 -6.14 3.40
N LYS A 92 2.99 -6.99 4.36
CA LYS A 92 3.03 -8.45 4.21
C LYS A 92 1.70 -9.10 4.54
N LEU A 93 1.38 -10.15 3.81
CA LEU A 93 0.24 -11.03 4.04
C LEU A 93 0.72 -12.32 4.72
N TYR A 94 0.06 -12.71 5.80
CA TYR A 94 0.36 -13.91 6.57
C TYR A 94 -0.86 -14.84 6.63
N ARG A 95 -0.63 -16.15 6.71
CA ARG A 95 -1.69 -17.17 6.85
C ARG A 95 -1.98 -17.58 8.29
N ASN A 96 -1.23 -17.05 9.26
CA ASN A 96 -1.48 -17.27 10.68
C ASN A 96 -1.01 -16.10 11.55
N GLU A 97 -1.59 -15.98 12.74
CA GLU A 97 -1.32 -14.87 13.66
C GLU A 97 0.10 -14.91 14.24
N HIS A 98 0.64 -16.11 14.52
CA HIS A 98 1.96 -16.29 15.13
C HIS A 98 3.09 -15.73 14.25
N ASN A 99 3.07 -16.10 12.97
CA ASN A 99 4.00 -15.62 11.97
C ASN A 99 3.84 -14.11 11.74
N MET A 100 2.60 -13.60 11.73
CA MET A 100 2.33 -12.17 11.67
C MET A 100 2.90 -11.43 12.87
N LYS A 101 2.67 -11.89 14.11
CA LYS A 101 3.19 -11.24 15.33
C LYS A 101 4.70 -11.17 15.32
N ARG A 102 5.36 -12.26 14.90
CA ARG A 102 6.81 -12.38 14.79
C ARG A 102 7.40 -11.73 13.53
N GLN A 103 6.56 -11.33 12.58
CA GLN A 103 6.95 -10.76 11.28
C GLN A 103 7.88 -11.70 10.47
N VAL A 104 7.56 -13.00 10.47
CA VAL A 104 8.31 -14.04 9.74
C VAL A 104 7.41 -14.72 8.72
N LEU A 105 7.97 -15.19 7.60
CA LEU A 105 7.24 -16.00 6.60
C LEU A 105 5.96 -15.33 6.04
N GLY A 106 5.92 -13.99 6.04
CA GLY A 106 4.88 -13.21 5.36
C GLY A 106 5.25 -13.00 3.90
N GLU A 107 4.27 -13.11 3.02
CA GLU A 107 4.40 -12.81 1.59
C GLU A 107 4.34 -11.30 1.38
N GLU A 108 5.27 -10.75 0.60
CA GLU A 108 5.26 -9.32 0.29
C GLU A 108 4.03 -8.97 -0.55
N ILE A 109 3.50 -7.77 -0.34
CA ILE A 109 2.40 -7.24 -1.16
C ILE A 109 2.80 -5.94 -1.84
N LYS A 110 2.20 -5.71 -3.01
CA LYS A 110 2.27 -4.46 -3.74
C LYS A 110 0.88 -3.85 -3.81
N TYR A 111 0.72 -2.70 -3.17
CA TYR A 111 -0.50 -1.92 -3.32
C TYR A 111 -0.63 -1.39 -4.75
N GLN A 112 -1.86 -1.36 -5.24
CA GLN A 112 -2.24 -0.82 -6.53
C GLN A 112 -2.93 0.51 -6.27
N ASP A 113 -2.28 1.61 -6.67
CA ASP A 113 -2.85 2.97 -6.58
C ASP A 113 -3.98 3.16 -7.61
#